data_AF-A0A960GEG4-F1
#
_entry.id   AF-A0A960GEG4-F1
#
_cell.length_a   1.000
_cell.length_b   1.000
_cell.length_c   1.000
_cell.angle_alpha   90.00
_cell.angle_beta   90.00
_cell.angle_gamma   90.00
#
_symmetry.space_group_name_H-M   'P 1'
#
loop_
_entity.id
_entity.type
_entity.pdbx_description
1 polymer ?
#
loop_
_entity_poly.entity_id
_entity_poly.type
_entity_poly.pdbx_seq_one_letter_code
_entity_poly.pdbx_strand_id
1 'polypeptide(L)'
;MLEKIVTHPLLGAARFYKLMGTNGITATSDHTYDSSSKQGYAALAAMPDSPLRISLYHVSFADDADEQLDLPTPKTMVEKTGIKLWGDGSPWVGNIAASFPYCNCSTVTDAGIPLGPDGEKNMNYTRIELDQILDKFAPAGWQMAFHVNGDIAIDIVLDAYERALVKYDLLGTDHRWRIEHVGAGRPDQFQRAASLGVTPSLGPF
;
A
#
# COMPACT_ATOMS: atom_id res chain seq x y z
N MET A 1 18.14 -9.53 -28.40
CA MET A 1 17.95 -8.07 -28.57
C MET A 1 17.75 -7.36 -27.23
N LEU A 2 17.05 -7.95 -26.26
CA LEU A 2 16.90 -7.44 -24.88
C LEU A 2 18.18 -7.42 -24.04
N GLU A 3 19.00 -8.47 -24.08
CA GLU A 3 20.27 -8.56 -23.33
C GLU A 3 21.30 -7.49 -23.72
N LYS A 4 21.19 -6.89 -24.91
CA LYS A 4 22.04 -5.77 -25.36
C LYS A 4 21.56 -4.41 -24.84
N ILE A 5 20.35 -4.33 -24.30
CA ILE A 5 19.70 -3.11 -23.81
C ILE A 5 19.66 -3.12 -22.27
N VAL A 6 19.33 -4.27 -21.67
CA VAL A 6 19.34 -4.48 -20.21
C VAL A 6 20.67 -5.10 -19.82
N THR A 7 21.62 -4.26 -19.41
CA THR A 7 22.98 -4.71 -19.05
C THR A 7 23.05 -5.38 -17.68
N HIS A 8 22.07 -5.13 -16.80
CA HIS A 8 21.95 -5.77 -15.50
C HIS A 8 20.50 -5.66 -14.97
N PRO A 9 19.90 -6.73 -14.42
CA PRO A 9 18.51 -6.71 -13.94
C PRO A 9 18.26 -5.69 -12.82
N LEU A 10 19.28 -5.38 -12.00
CA LEU A 10 19.19 -4.41 -10.91
C LEU A 10 19.53 -2.96 -11.30
N LEU A 11 19.91 -2.69 -12.56
CA LEU A 11 20.35 -1.34 -12.95
C LEU A 11 19.26 -0.27 -12.72
N GLY A 12 18.00 -0.61 -13.01
CA GLY A 12 16.87 0.29 -12.77
C GLY A 12 16.71 0.63 -11.28
N ALA A 13 16.72 -0.39 -10.43
CA ALA A 13 16.60 -0.22 -8.98
C ALA A 13 17.80 0.57 -8.40
N ALA A 14 19.02 0.28 -8.84
CA ALA A 14 20.19 1.05 -8.41
C ALA A 14 20.12 2.53 -8.82
N ARG A 15 19.60 2.82 -10.02
CA ARG A 15 19.35 4.21 -10.46
C ARG A 15 18.28 4.89 -9.60
N PHE A 16 17.23 4.17 -9.22
CA PHE A 16 16.22 4.68 -8.30
C PHE A 16 16.82 5.00 -6.92
N TYR A 17 17.60 4.09 -6.33
CA TYR A 17 18.26 4.30 -5.04
C TYR A 17 19.16 5.53 -5.07
N LYS A 18 19.97 5.65 -6.14
CA LYS A 18 20.82 6.82 -6.36
C LYS A 18 19.99 8.09 -6.48
N LEU A 19 18.92 8.10 -7.27
CA LEU A 19 18.04 9.25 -7.45
C LEU A 19 17.49 9.72 -6.09
N MET A 20 16.92 8.80 -5.30
CA MET A 20 16.38 9.10 -3.98
C MET A 20 17.45 9.68 -3.05
N GLY A 21 18.60 9.00 -2.94
CA GLY A 21 19.71 9.44 -2.11
C GLY A 21 20.28 10.80 -2.51
N THR A 22 20.41 11.08 -3.81
CA THR A 22 20.89 12.39 -4.31
C THR A 22 19.92 13.54 -4.01
N ASN A 23 18.65 13.24 -3.74
CA ASN A 23 17.64 14.21 -3.32
C ASN A 23 17.42 14.21 -1.79
N GLY A 24 18.29 13.57 -1.02
CA GLY A 24 18.21 13.53 0.45
C GLY A 24 17.20 12.54 1.01
N ILE A 25 16.54 11.74 0.17
CA ILE A 25 15.61 10.70 0.62
C ILE A 25 16.41 9.44 0.95
N THR A 26 16.44 9.09 2.23
CA THR A 26 17.25 7.97 2.76
C THR A 26 16.43 6.82 3.33
N ALA A 27 15.09 6.94 3.32
CA ALA A 27 14.17 5.86 3.66
C ALA A 27 12.89 5.95 2.82
N THR A 28 12.32 4.81 2.46
CA THR A 28 11.00 4.69 1.82
C THR A 28 10.36 3.34 2.15
N SER A 29 9.12 3.13 1.73
CA SER A 29 8.50 1.80 1.71
C SER A 29 8.24 1.30 0.29
N ASP A 30 8.33 -0.01 0.10
CA ASP A 30 7.77 -0.70 -1.06
C ASP A 30 6.44 -1.32 -0.64
N HIS A 31 5.41 -1.01 -1.41
CA HIS A 31 4.03 -1.43 -1.17
C HIS A 31 3.60 -2.61 -2.03
N THR A 32 4.50 -3.21 -2.79
CA THR A 32 4.21 -4.29 -3.73
C THR A 32 5.26 -5.39 -3.65
N TYR A 33 5.85 -5.59 -2.46
CA TYR A 33 6.84 -6.64 -2.27
C TYR A 33 6.21 -8.01 -2.45
N ASP A 34 6.91 -8.87 -3.18
CA ASP A 34 6.73 -10.33 -3.19
C ASP A 34 8.11 -11.01 -3.19
N SER A 35 8.14 -12.31 -2.91
CA SER A 35 9.38 -13.07 -2.78
C SER A 35 10.22 -13.20 -4.05
N SER A 36 9.67 -12.89 -5.24
CA SER A 36 10.47 -12.85 -6.48
C SER A 36 11.50 -11.71 -6.45
N SER A 37 11.22 -10.63 -5.70
CA SER A 37 12.10 -9.47 -5.55
C SER A 37 13.16 -9.61 -4.45
N LYS A 38 13.07 -10.67 -3.62
CA LYS A 38 13.93 -10.91 -2.43
C LYS A 38 15.42 -10.75 -2.73
N GLN A 39 15.90 -11.38 -3.79
CA GLN A 39 17.34 -11.36 -4.15
C GLN A 39 17.80 -9.96 -4.57
N GLY A 40 16.93 -9.17 -5.21
CA GLY A 40 17.23 -7.80 -5.60
C GLY A 40 17.40 -6.90 -4.38
N TYR A 41 16.51 -7.00 -3.40
CA TYR A 41 16.64 -6.28 -2.13
C TYR A 41 17.90 -6.67 -1.36
N ALA A 42 18.19 -7.97 -1.26
CA ALA A 42 19.40 -8.47 -0.61
C ALA A 42 20.67 -7.88 -1.24
N ALA A 43 20.76 -7.91 -2.58
CA ALA A 43 21.91 -7.41 -3.31
C ALA A 43 22.09 -5.89 -3.16
N LEU A 44 21.02 -5.11 -3.26
CA LEU A 44 21.07 -3.65 -3.13
C LEU A 44 21.41 -3.20 -1.71
N ALA A 45 20.89 -3.90 -0.69
CA ALA A 45 21.16 -3.57 0.70
C ALA A 45 22.55 -4.03 1.18
N ALA A 46 23.17 -5.01 0.51
CA ALA A 46 24.54 -5.43 0.77
C ALA A 46 25.60 -4.47 0.18
N MET A 47 25.21 -3.52 -0.68
CA MET A 47 26.15 -2.53 -1.23
C MET A 47 26.66 -1.60 -0.11
N PRO A 48 27.98 -1.39 0.03
CA PRO A 48 28.55 -0.57 1.11
C PRO A 48 28.03 0.86 1.17
N ASP A 49 27.63 1.41 0.02
CA ASP A 49 27.14 2.77 -0.18
C ASP A 49 25.64 2.83 -0.49
N SER A 50 24.87 1.78 -0.17
CA SER A 50 23.43 1.75 -0.40
C SER A 50 22.74 2.91 0.34
N PRO A 51 22.14 3.88 -0.37
CA PRO A 51 21.71 5.13 0.25
C PRO A 51 20.31 5.06 0.89
N LEU A 52 19.58 3.95 0.68
CA LEU A 52 18.14 3.90 0.89
C LEU A 52 17.76 2.72 1.79
N ARG A 53 17.07 3.02 2.88
CA ARG A 53 16.42 2.04 3.76
C ARG A 53 15.00 1.75 3.28
N ILE A 54 14.59 0.48 3.27
CA ILE A 54 13.29 0.06 2.74
C ILE A 54 12.48 -0.70 3.79
N SER A 55 11.26 -0.23 4.03
CA SER A 55 10.22 -1.02 4.70
C SER A 55 9.35 -1.72 3.66
N LEU A 56 9.33 -3.05 3.65
CA LEU A 56 8.58 -3.83 2.68
C LEU A 56 7.18 -4.17 3.22
N TYR A 57 6.17 -3.92 2.40
CA TYR A 57 4.80 -4.39 2.61
C TYR A 57 4.49 -5.48 1.60
N HIS A 58 4.33 -6.70 2.09
CA HIS A 58 4.08 -7.88 1.26
C HIS A 58 2.64 -7.88 0.76
N VAL A 59 2.42 -8.10 -0.53
CA VAL A 59 1.08 -8.21 -1.11
C VAL A 59 0.25 -9.31 -0.42
N SER A 60 -0.95 -8.97 0.03
CA SER A 60 -1.76 -9.84 0.91
C SER A 60 -2.22 -11.17 0.28
N PHE A 61 -2.24 -11.23 -1.06
CA PHE A 61 -2.67 -12.40 -1.82
C PHE A 61 -1.52 -13.36 -2.16
N ALA A 62 -0.27 -13.04 -1.78
CA ALA A 62 0.83 -13.98 -1.91
C ALA A 62 0.69 -15.11 -0.87
N ASP A 63 0.99 -16.34 -1.28
CA ASP A 63 0.85 -17.52 -0.42
C ASP A 63 1.77 -17.45 0.81
N ASP A 64 2.93 -16.81 0.67
CA ASP A 64 3.96 -16.61 1.69
C ASP A 64 3.88 -15.22 2.37
N ALA A 65 2.76 -14.52 2.21
CA ALA A 65 2.59 -13.18 2.77
C ALA A 65 2.73 -13.13 4.30
N ASP A 66 2.46 -14.22 5.01
CA ASP A 66 2.61 -14.32 6.48
C ASP A 66 4.02 -14.72 6.92
N GLU A 67 4.89 -15.14 6.01
CA GLU A 67 6.25 -15.55 6.35
C GLU A 67 7.14 -14.36 6.74
N GLN A 68 8.01 -14.56 7.73
CA GLN A 68 9.04 -13.58 8.06
C GLN A 68 10.09 -13.52 6.96
N LEU A 69 10.56 -12.32 6.64
CA LEU A 69 11.64 -12.15 5.67
C LEU A 69 12.99 -12.14 6.37
N ASP A 70 13.75 -13.23 6.18
CA ASP A 70 15.16 -13.29 6.56
C ASP A 70 16.05 -12.92 5.36
N LEU A 71 16.91 -11.93 5.57
CA LEU A 71 17.88 -11.41 4.61
C LEU A 71 19.26 -11.33 5.27
N PRO A 72 20.36 -11.62 4.54
CA PRO A 72 21.72 -11.46 5.03
C PRO A 72 22.15 -9.98 5.07
N THR A 73 21.27 -9.09 5.52
CA THR A 73 21.46 -7.64 5.59
C THR A 73 20.87 -7.11 6.90
N PRO A 74 21.43 -6.04 7.50
CA PRO A 74 20.85 -5.45 8.69
C PRO A 74 19.38 -5.06 8.48
N LYS A 75 18.51 -5.36 9.46
CA LYS A 75 17.10 -4.92 9.45
C LYS A 75 16.94 -3.40 9.32
N THR A 76 17.96 -2.64 9.72
CA THR A 76 18.00 -1.19 9.54
C THR A 76 18.07 -0.75 8.08
N MET A 77 18.43 -1.65 7.14
CA MET A 77 18.48 -1.38 5.71
C MET A 77 17.25 -1.89 4.98
N VAL A 78 16.83 -3.13 5.23
CA VAL A 78 15.63 -3.70 4.63
C VAL A 78 14.93 -4.57 5.66
N GLU A 79 13.64 -4.32 5.85
CA GLU A 79 12.80 -5.13 6.72
C GLU A 79 11.42 -5.31 6.09
N LYS A 80 10.89 -6.53 6.13
CA LYS A 80 9.45 -6.75 5.90
C LYS A 80 8.71 -6.28 7.14
N THR A 81 7.94 -5.22 6.99
CA THR A 81 7.27 -4.53 8.10
C THR A 81 5.76 -4.76 8.10
N GLY A 82 5.17 -5.02 6.94
CA GLY A 82 3.71 -5.09 6.86
C GLY A 82 3.16 -5.84 5.67
N ILE A 83 1.84 -5.71 5.52
CA ILE A 83 1.04 -6.31 4.47
C ILE A 83 0.35 -5.20 3.68
N LYS A 84 0.46 -5.26 2.35
CA LYS A 84 -0.28 -4.40 1.44
C LYS A 84 -1.60 -5.04 1.09
N LEU A 85 -2.66 -4.25 1.16
CA LEU A 85 -4.02 -4.60 0.77
C LEU A 85 -4.60 -3.54 -0.17
N TRP A 86 -5.73 -3.86 -0.82
CA TRP A 86 -6.45 -2.93 -1.69
C TRP A 86 -7.93 -2.91 -1.36
N GLY A 87 -8.50 -1.74 -1.10
CA GLY A 87 -9.92 -1.55 -0.90
C GLY A 87 -10.64 -1.38 -2.24
N ASP A 88 -10.11 -0.55 -3.13
CA ASP A 88 -10.68 -0.25 -4.44
C ASP A 88 -9.61 -0.08 -5.54
N GLY A 89 -10.01 0.46 -6.69
CA GLY A 89 -9.13 0.73 -7.81
C GLY A 89 -8.56 2.15 -7.84
N SER A 90 -8.44 2.73 -9.04
CA SER A 90 -7.80 4.01 -9.29
C SER A 90 -8.76 5.01 -9.94
N PRO A 91 -8.75 6.29 -9.53
CA PRO A 91 -9.58 7.32 -10.15
C PRO A 91 -9.23 7.50 -11.63
N TRP A 92 -8.00 7.16 -12.03
CA TRP A 92 -7.49 7.33 -13.39
C TRP A 92 -8.02 6.29 -14.38
N VAL A 93 -8.65 5.21 -13.90
CA VAL A 93 -9.24 4.16 -14.75
C VAL A 93 -10.72 3.92 -14.46
N GLY A 94 -11.34 4.77 -13.63
CA GLY A 94 -12.79 4.75 -13.47
C GLY A 94 -13.34 3.75 -12.46
N ASN A 95 -12.52 3.12 -11.61
CA ASN A 95 -12.93 1.99 -10.77
C ASN A 95 -12.67 2.18 -9.27
N ILE A 96 -12.88 3.40 -8.76
CA ILE A 96 -12.93 3.66 -7.30
C ILE A 96 -14.33 3.39 -6.77
N ALA A 97 -14.44 3.01 -5.50
CA ALA A 97 -15.72 2.90 -4.81
C ALA A 97 -16.08 4.24 -4.18
N ALA A 98 -16.87 5.04 -4.91
CA ALA A 98 -17.23 6.41 -4.52
C ALA A 98 -18.75 6.65 -4.51
N SER A 99 -19.18 7.57 -3.65
CA SER A 99 -20.57 7.99 -3.47
C SER A 99 -21.05 9.01 -4.52
N PHE A 100 -20.14 9.52 -5.35
CA PHE A 100 -20.40 10.55 -6.35
C PHE A 100 -19.88 10.13 -7.73
N PRO A 101 -20.48 10.66 -8.81
CA PRO A 101 -20.02 10.36 -10.16
C PRO A 101 -18.72 11.08 -10.51
N TYR A 102 -17.96 10.53 -11.45
CA TYR A 102 -16.89 11.26 -12.13
C TYR A 102 -17.43 12.50 -12.85
N CYS A 103 -16.54 13.47 -13.07
CA CYS A 103 -16.88 14.68 -13.82
C CYS A 103 -17.39 14.34 -15.22
N ASN A 104 -18.53 14.92 -15.62
CA ASN A 104 -19.02 14.83 -16.98
C ASN A 104 -18.26 15.82 -17.87
N CYS A 105 -17.07 15.44 -18.33
CA CYS A 105 -16.21 16.24 -19.19
C CYS A 105 -15.53 15.39 -20.26
N SER A 106 -15.03 16.05 -21.32
CA SER A 106 -14.38 15.38 -22.45
C SER A 106 -13.25 14.45 -22.00
N THR A 107 -12.44 14.87 -21.03
CA THR A 107 -11.33 14.05 -20.51
C THR A 107 -11.81 12.69 -19.99
N VAL A 108 -12.94 12.64 -19.27
CA VAL A 108 -13.48 11.40 -18.70
C VAL A 108 -14.18 10.56 -19.79
N THR A 109 -14.95 11.21 -20.67
CA THR A 109 -15.63 10.50 -21.76
C THR A 109 -14.67 9.93 -22.78
N ASP A 110 -13.63 10.67 -23.15
CA ASP A 110 -12.60 10.27 -24.12
C ASP A 110 -11.73 9.13 -23.56
N ALA A 111 -11.54 9.08 -22.24
CA ALA A 111 -10.89 7.97 -21.55
C ALA A 111 -11.77 6.71 -21.42
N GLY A 112 -13.05 6.78 -21.82
CA GLY A 112 -13.99 5.66 -21.71
C GLY A 112 -14.37 5.30 -20.28
N ILE A 113 -14.21 6.24 -19.33
CA ILE A 113 -14.54 6.03 -17.92
C ILE A 113 -16.06 6.15 -17.73
N PRO A 114 -16.74 5.13 -17.18
CA PRO A 114 -18.13 5.25 -16.79
C PRO A 114 -18.29 6.33 -15.72
N LEU A 115 -19.32 7.17 -15.83
CA LEU A 115 -19.51 8.27 -14.89
C LEU A 115 -19.83 7.80 -13.46
N GLY A 116 -20.43 6.62 -13.27
CA GLY A 116 -20.88 6.17 -11.95
C GLY A 116 -22.04 7.01 -11.38
N PRO A 117 -22.20 7.10 -10.04
CA PRO A 117 -21.39 6.43 -9.03
C PRO A 117 -21.59 4.91 -9.09
N ASP A 118 -20.51 4.16 -8.86
CA ASP A 118 -20.57 2.70 -8.76
C ASP A 118 -20.78 2.22 -7.30
N GLY A 119 -20.74 3.12 -6.32
CA GLY A 119 -20.93 2.75 -4.93
C GLY A 119 -19.89 1.72 -4.47
N GLU A 120 -20.35 0.67 -3.79
CA GLU A 120 -19.51 -0.46 -3.35
C GLU A 120 -19.11 -1.43 -4.46
N LYS A 121 -19.68 -1.33 -5.66
CA LYS A 121 -19.42 -2.29 -6.76
C LYS A 121 -17.94 -2.37 -7.15
N ASN A 122 -17.20 -1.30 -6.92
CA ASN A 122 -15.77 -1.20 -7.22
C ASN A 122 -14.87 -1.57 -6.03
N MET A 123 -15.43 -2.11 -4.94
CA MET A 123 -14.62 -2.72 -3.89
C MET A 123 -13.95 -3.99 -4.42
N ASN A 124 -12.66 -4.15 -4.13
CA ASN A 124 -11.90 -5.34 -4.52
C ASN A 124 -12.23 -6.58 -3.65
N TYR A 125 -12.78 -6.34 -2.47
CA TYR A 125 -13.17 -7.35 -1.50
C TYR A 125 -14.49 -6.97 -0.85
N THR A 126 -15.30 -7.98 -0.55
CA THR A 126 -16.43 -7.82 0.36
C THR A 126 -15.93 -7.50 1.77
N ARG A 127 -16.80 -6.96 2.61
CA ARG A 127 -16.45 -6.69 4.01
C ARG A 127 -15.99 -7.94 4.76
N ILE A 128 -16.62 -9.09 4.49
CA ILE A 128 -16.26 -10.37 5.11
C ILE A 128 -14.83 -10.78 4.73
N GLU A 129 -14.47 -10.63 3.46
CA GLU A 129 -13.11 -10.94 2.99
C GLU A 129 -12.07 -10.00 3.59
N LEU A 130 -12.35 -8.70 3.69
CA LEU A 130 -11.47 -7.75 4.38
C LEU A 130 -11.23 -8.16 5.84
N ASP A 131 -12.29 -8.55 6.54
CA ASP A 131 -12.21 -9.01 7.92
C ASP A 131 -11.37 -10.29 8.05
N GLN A 132 -11.53 -11.24 7.13
CA GLN A 132 -10.73 -12.48 7.09
C GLN A 132 -9.24 -12.21 6.83
N ILE A 133 -8.92 -11.29 5.92
CA ILE A 133 -7.54 -10.94 5.62
C ILE A 133 -6.88 -10.28 6.85
N LEU A 134 -7.59 -9.35 7.50
CA LEU A 134 -7.09 -8.73 8.74
C LEU A 134 -6.92 -9.74 9.87
N ASP A 135 -7.87 -10.68 10.00
CA ASP A 135 -7.80 -11.75 11.00
C ASP A 135 -6.61 -12.69 10.77
N LYS A 136 -6.18 -12.88 9.51
CA LYS A 136 -4.97 -13.66 9.17
C LYS A 136 -3.70 -12.97 9.68
N PHE A 137 -3.57 -11.66 9.51
CA PHE A 137 -2.29 -10.97 9.68
C PHE A 137 -2.14 -10.17 10.99
N ALA A 138 -3.22 -9.64 11.56
CA ALA A 138 -3.15 -8.81 12.76
C ALA A 138 -2.56 -9.54 13.99
N PRO A 139 -2.88 -10.82 14.29
CA PRO A 139 -2.29 -11.53 15.43
C PRO A 139 -0.78 -11.69 15.37
N ALA A 140 -0.19 -11.65 14.17
CA ALA A 140 1.25 -11.76 13.96
C ALA A 140 1.98 -10.43 14.13
N GLY A 141 1.26 -9.33 14.42
CA GLY A 141 1.85 -8.01 14.65
C GLY A 141 2.25 -7.27 13.37
N TRP A 142 1.73 -7.68 12.20
CA TRP A 142 2.02 -6.98 10.95
C TRP A 142 1.36 -5.59 10.91
N GLN A 143 2.07 -4.61 10.34
CA GLN A 143 1.46 -3.35 9.94
C GLN A 143 0.55 -3.58 8.71
N MET A 144 -0.59 -2.89 8.65
CA MET A 144 -1.49 -2.95 7.49
C MET A 144 -1.40 -1.66 6.68
N ALA A 145 -1.45 -1.77 5.35
CA ALA A 145 -1.55 -0.63 4.45
C ALA A 145 -2.61 -0.90 3.37
N PHE A 146 -3.76 -0.23 3.45
CA PHE A 146 -4.78 -0.32 2.41
C PHE A 146 -4.58 0.74 1.33
N HIS A 147 -4.51 0.34 0.07
CA HIS A 147 -4.79 1.22 -1.06
C HIS A 147 -6.28 1.56 -1.07
N VAL A 148 -6.63 2.85 -0.93
CA VAL A 148 -8.02 3.33 -1.00
C VAL A 148 -8.08 4.70 -1.63
N ASN A 149 -8.94 4.89 -2.63
CA ASN A 149 -9.18 6.21 -3.23
C ASN A 149 -10.58 6.74 -2.93
N GLY A 150 -11.61 5.95 -3.21
CA GLY A 150 -12.99 6.34 -3.10
C GLY A 150 -13.46 6.50 -1.64
N ASP A 151 -14.40 7.41 -1.41
CA ASP A 151 -14.88 7.73 -0.07
C ASP A 151 -15.65 6.55 0.56
N ILE A 152 -16.40 5.78 -0.23
CA ILE A 152 -17.05 4.56 0.26
C ILE A 152 -16.01 3.50 0.64
N ALA A 153 -14.94 3.35 -0.15
CA ALA A 153 -13.86 2.41 0.18
C ALA A 153 -13.18 2.78 1.50
N ILE A 154 -12.96 4.07 1.75
CA ILE A 154 -12.39 4.55 3.01
C ILE A 154 -13.30 4.18 4.19
N ASP A 155 -14.61 4.41 4.10
CA ASP A 155 -15.56 4.05 5.18
C ASP A 155 -15.50 2.55 5.50
N ILE A 156 -15.57 1.70 4.48
CA ILE A 156 -15.56 0.23 4.66
C ILE A 156 -14.22 -0.26 5.23
N VAL A 157 -13.10 0.30 4.77
CA VAL A 157 -11.77 -0.05 5.30
C VAL A 157 -11.60 0.41 6.74
N LEU A 158 -12.06 1.62 7.08
CA LEU A 158 -12.00 2.11 8.47
C LEU A 158 -12.89 1.27 9.40
N ASP A 159 -14.05 0.82 8.95
CA ASP A 159 -14.88 -0.12 9.71
C ASP A 159 -14.15 -1.47 9.93
N ALA A 160 -13.45 -1.98 8.90
CA ALA A 160 -12.68 -3.23 8.97
C ALA A 160 -11.51 -3.11 9.95
N TYR A 161 -10.80 -1.98 9.90
CA TYR A 161 -9.76 -1.63 10.85
C TYR A 161 -10.29 -1.51 12.26
N GLU A 162 -11.35 -0.75 12.51
CA GLU A 162 -11.93 -0.60 13.85
C GLU A 162 -12.27 -1.96 14.47
N ARG A 163 -12.93 -2.85 13.71
CA ARG A 163 -13.24 -4.21 14.15
C ARG A 163 -11.97 -4.98 14.53
N ALA A 164 -10.96 -4.99 13.66
CA ALA A 164 -9.73 -5.75 13.90
C ALA A 164 -8.91 -5.17 15.06
N LEU A 165 -8.82 -3.84 15.16
CA LEU A 165 -8.12 -3.14 16.24
C LEU A 165 -8.74 -3.45 17.60
N VAL A 166 -10.08 -3.48 17.70
CA VAL A 166 -10.80 -3.88 18.92
C VAL A 166 -10.60 -5.38 19.19
N LYS A 167 -10.77 -6.23 18.19
CA LYS A 167 -10.70 -7.69 18.36
C LYS A 167 -9.33 -8.17 18.84
N TYR A 168 -8.25 -7.49 18.42
CA TYR A 168 -6.87 -7.87 18.71
C TYR A 168 -6.18 -6.95 19.72
N ASP A 169 -6.95 -6.17 20.48
CA ASP A 169 -6.44 -5.27 21.54
C ASP A 169 -5.35 -4.29 21.07
N LEU A 170 -5.47 -3.81 19.82
CA LEU A 170 -4.52 -2.87 19.20
C LEU A 170 -4.97 -1.41 19.30
N LEU A 171 -6.23 -1.14 19.70
CA LEU A 171 -6.73 0.22 19.83
C LEU A 171 -5.90 1.01 20.87
N GLY A 172 -5.38 2.16 20.48
CA GLY A 172 -4.51 3.01 21.32
C GLY A 172 -3.04 2.56 21.38
N THR A 173 -2.65 1.50 20.67
CA THR A 173 -1.24 1.10 20.50
C THR A 173 -0.57 1.83 19.32
N ASP A 174 0.77 1.80 19.21
CA ASP A 174 1.48 2.24 18.00
C ASP A 174 1.47 1.13 16.92
N HIS A 175 0.28 0.75 16.44
CA HIS A 175 0.13 -0.33 15.45
C HIS A 175 0.61 0.08 14.03
N ARG A 176 0.78 1.39 13.77
CA ARG A 176 1.30 1.95 12.50
C ARG A 176 0.54 1.51 11.24
N TRP A 177 -0.76 1.26 11.38
CA TRP A 177 -1.61 0.94 10.22
C TRP A 177 -1.91 2.19 9.41
N ARG A 178 -2.06 2.01 8.10
CA ARG A 178 -2.13 3.10 7.14
C ARG A 178 -3.22 2.90 6.11
N ILE A 179 -3.73 4.02 5.61
CA ILE A 179 -4.49 4.07 4.36
C ILE A 179 -3.70 4.93 3.37
N GLU A 180 -3.63 4.48 2.13
CA GLU A 180 -2.78 5.03 1.08
C GLU A 180 -3.65 5.73 0.03
N HIS A 181 -3.19 6.87 -0.49
CA HIS A 181 -3.84 7.73 -1.50
C HIS A 181 -4.97 8.62 -0.99
N VAL A 182 -6.08 8.02 -0.55
CA VAL A 182 -7.28 8.70 -0.02
C VAL A 182 -7.81 9.85 -0.90
N GLY A 183 -7.79 9.65 -2.23
CA GLY A 183 -8.06 10.70 -3.22
C GLY A 183 -9.43 11.39 -3.10
N ALA A 184 -10.46 10.69 -2.64
CA ALA A 184 -11.80 11.21 -2.40
C ALA A 184 -12.13 11.37 -0.90
N GLY A 185 -11.11 11.34 -0.03
CA GLY A 185 -11.30 11.35 1.42
C GLY A 185 -12.04 12.58 1.93
N ARG A 186 -12.98 12.36 2.86
CA ARG A 186 -13.79 13.41 3.49
C ARG A 186 -13.23 13.84 4.85
N PRO A 187 -13.50 15.08 5.31
CA PRO A 187 -13.05 15.55 6.62
C PRO A 187 -13.41 14.64 7.80
N ASP A 188 -14.61 14.07 7.82
CA ASP A 188 -15.07 13.14 8.87
C ASP A 188 -14.23 11.85 8.90
N GLN A 189 -13.82 11.35 7.74
CA GLN A 189 -13.01 10.13 7.62
C GLN A 189 -11.60 10.32 8.13
N PHE A 190 -11.00 11.50 7.93
CA PHE A 190 -9.69 11.81 8.49
C PHE A 190 -9.73 11.91 10.02
N GLN A 191 -10.80 12.49 10.59
CA GLN A 191 -11.01 12.50 12.04
C GLN A 191 -11.17 11.08 12.58
N ARG A 192 -11.92 10.22 11.88
CA ARG A 192 -12.08 8.83 12.24
C ARG A 192 -10.77 8.04 12.16
N ALA A 193 -10.00 8.18 11.08
CA ALA A 193 -8.68 7.56 10.94
C ALA A 193 -7.76 7.97 12.11
N ALA A 194 -7.72 9.25 12.45
CA ALA A 194 -6.95 9.75 13.60
C ALA A 194 -7.42 9.13 14.93
N SER A 195 -8.73 9.01 15.16
CA SER A 195 -9.28 8.38 16.38
C SER A 195 -8.92 6.90 16.53
N LEU A 196 -8.69 6.22 15.39
CA LEU A 196 -8.28 4.82 15.33
C LEU A 196 -6.76 4.64 15.36
N GLY A 197 -5.95 5.71 15.34
CA GLY A 197 -4.49 5.62 15.21
C GLY A 197 -4.00 5.27 13.79
N VAL A 198 -4.88 5.36 12.78
CA VAL A 198 -4.57 5.04 11.38
C VAL A 198 -4.00 6.26 10.67
N THR A 199 -2.85 6.10 10.01
CA THR A 199 -2.16 7.20 9.31
C THR A 199 -2.54 7.27 7.83
N PRO A 200 -3.11 8.38 7.33
CA PRO A 200 -3.24 8.63 5.90
C PRO A 200 -1.89 8.96 5.27
N SER A 201 -1.52 8.21 4.23
CA SER A 201 -0.32 8.42 3.42
C SER A 201 -0.75 9.03 2.09
N LEU A 202 -0.45 10.32 1.94
CA LEU A 202 -0.88 11.14 0.80
C LEU A 202 0.23 11.20 -0.25
N GLY A 203 -0.15 11.03 -1.52
CA GLY A 203 0.69 11.42 -2.64
C GLY A 203 0.25 12.79 -3.13
N PRO A 204 0.99 13.89 -2.86
CA PRO A 204 0.74 15.16 -3.54
C PRO A 204 1.16 14.97 -5.01
N PHE A 205 0.18 14.72 -5.88
CA PHE A 205 0.38 14.68 -7.34
C PHE A 205 0.09 16.06 -7.92
#